data_AF-A0A4P2PZ26-F1
#
_entry.id   AF-A0A4P2PZ26-F1
#
_cell.length_a   1.000
_cell.length_b   1.000
_cell.length_c   1.000
_cell.angle_alpha   90.00
_cell.angle_beta   90.00
_cell.angle_gamma   90.00
#
_symmetry.space_group_name_H-M   'P 1'
#
loop_
_entity.id
_entity.type
_entity.pdbx_description
1 polymer ?
#
loop_
_entity_poly.entity_id
_entity_poly.type
_entity_poly.pdbx_seq_one_letter_code
_entity_poly.pdbx_strand_id
1 'polypeptide(L)'
;MITQRGLRPEDRPLVAELLASVPAFTDDERAVALELVDAQLAQPSSDGYRFVLSFQDQPRGGAPRLAGYLCYGRTPMTRSTYDLYWIATSPALARSGVARGLVATMEGEIAREGGGLVRVETGSREGHGAAVRFYDALQFSRAAVIADFYAPGDDLLIFTKRVRAARAAAAPGEAPCADAEPAPGEPALYDAAFSYRDYAAERDCLLACARRFGARPVQRVLSWASGPARHLAAFAELGVDCAGADGSAAMVAYAERAAGARAGGARIRFCRADLTERPDVAPVDLSFVPLSAIHQLTTPAALERHLRIAASLLSPGGVHVIEATHPVDLTPSGVHRTEWTERRGDRSIDARFRIHIERATPERVVPVSLEVVCVARRGGAAPRELSSIRQEATWYIPDLAGWRRVVERVPELTLAATLGDFNVEVPFEHAAAWRLILVLRRAVS
;
A
#
# COMPACT_ATOMS: atom_id res chain seq x y z
N MET A 1 -15.96 18.54 13.72
CA MET A 1 -14.74 17.73 13.93
C MET A 1 -15.19 16.26 14.05
N ILE A 2 -14.27 15.29 13.93
CA ILE A 2 -14.60 13.86 14.12
C ILE A 2 -14.05 13.42 15.48
N THR A 3 -14.88 12.77 16.29
CA THR A 3 -14.49 12.17 17.56
C THR A 3 -14.83 10.69 17.57
N GLN A 4 -14.07 9.87 18.30
CA GLN A 4 -14.29 8.42 18.37
C GLN A 4 -14.36 7.96 19.82
N ARG A 5 -15.27 7.03 20.13
CA ARG A 5 -15.45 6.46 21.47
C ARG A 5 -16.12 5.08 21.42
N GLY A 6 -16.08 4.36 22.54
CA GLY A 6 -16.82 3.11 22.71
C GLY A 6 -18.35 3.27 22.71
N LEU A 7 -19.03 2.14 22.51
CA LEU A 7 -20.48 1.98 22.53
C LEU A 7 -21.07 2.24 23.93
N ARG A 8 -22.24 2.89 23.97
CA ARG A 8 -23.06 3.11 25.16
C ARG A 8 -24.51 2.70 24.91
N PRO A 9 -25.32 2.44 25.96
CA PRO A 9 -26.72 2.03 25.78
C PRO A 9 -27.54 2.97 24.89
N GLU A 10 -27.32 4.29 25.01
CA GLU A 10 -28.01 5.30 24.20
C GLU A 10 -27.66 5.28 22.71
N ASP A 11 -26.60 4.59 22.30
CA ASP A 11 -26.13 4.56 20.91
C ASP A 11 -26.81 3.47 20.08
N ARG A 12 -27.43 2.46 20.70
CA ARG A 12 -28.13 1.39 19.99
C ARG A 12 -29.09 1.91 18.89
N PRO A 13 -30.00 2.88 19.16
CA PRO A 13 -30.85 3.42 18.10
C PRO A 13 -30.06 4.14 17.00
N LEU A 14 -28.93 4.78 17.32
CA LEU A 14 -28.08 5.46 16.33
C LEU A 14 -27.38 4.46 15.40
N VAL A 15 -26.91 3.33 15.95
CA VAL A 15 -26.31 2.25 15.16
C VAL A 15 -27.35 1.61 14.25
N ALA A 16 -28.58 1.39 14.75
CA ALA A 16 -29.68 0.88 13.94
C ALA A 16 -30.03 1.83 12.78
N GLU A 17 -30.11 3.13 13.03
CA GLU A 17 -30.35 4.14 11.98
C GLU A 17 -29.20 4.17 10.95
N LEU A 18 -27.95 4.12 11.41
CA LEU A 18 -26.78 4.05 10.54
C LEU A 18 -26.84 2.82 9.63
N LEU A 19 -27.06 1.63 10.19
CA LEU A 19 -27.15 0.38 9.45
C LEU A 19 -28.28 0.38 8.43
N ALA A 20 -29.45 0.93 8.79
CA ALA A 20 -30.57 1.11 7.86
C ALA A 20 -30.24 2.07 6.71
N SER A 21 -29.32 3.02 6.92
CA SER A 21 -28.90 3.96 5.88
C SER A 21 -27.92 3.37 4.86
N VAL A 22 -27.29 2.23 5.13
CA VAL A 22 -26.27 1.62 4.25
C VAL A 22 -26.94 0.57 3.34
N PRO A 23 -27.03 0.81 2.01
CA PRO A 23 -27.72 -0.10 1.09
C PRO A 23 -27.07 -1.49 0.95
N ALA A 24 -25.83 -1.64 1.39
CA ALA A 24 -25.09 -2.90 1.28
C ALA A 24 -25.55 -3.97 2.29
N PHE A 25 -26.21 -3.57 3.38
CA PHE A 25 -26.70 -4.52 4.39
C PHE A 25 -28.10 -5.01 4.03
N THR A 26 -28.35 -6.30 4.20
CA THR A 26 -29.66 -6.95 4.20
C THR A 26 -30.35 -6.80 5.56
N ASP A 27 -31.64 -7.11 5.66
CA ASP A 27 -32.37 -7.07 6.94
C ASP A 27 -31.78 -8.07 7.95
N ASP A 28 -31.38 -9.25 7.49
CA ASP A 28 -30.79 -10.28 8.34
C ASP A 28 -29.41 -9.83 8.86
N GLU A 29 -28.55 -9.28 8.01
CA GLU A 29 -27.25 -8.74 8.44
C GLU A 29 -27.40 -7.58 9.42
N ARG A 30 -28.40 -6.71 9.22
CA ARG A 30 -28.73 -5.66 10.20
C ARG A 30 -29.14 -6.24 11.54
N ALA A 31 -29.96 -7.30 11.54
CA ALA A 31 -30.39 -7.96 12.77
C ALA A 31 -29.19 -8.56 13.51
N VAL A 32 -28.34 -9.34 12.82
CA VAL A 32 -27.12 -9.93 13.41
C VAL A 32 -26.17 -8.85 13.95
N ALA A 33 -25.95 -7.76 13.20
CA ALA A 33 -25.13 -6.65 13.66
C ALA A 33 -25.66 -6.02 14.96
N LEU A 34 -26.99 -5.90 15.11
CA LEU A 34 -27.62 -5.38 16.32
C LEU A 34 -27.63 -6.38 17.47
N GLU A 35 -27.70 -7.69 17.20
CA GLU A 35 -27.54 -8.72 18.24
C GLU A 35 -26.18 -8.61 18.94
N LEU A 36 -25.12 -8.32 18.19
CA LEU A 36 -23.77 -8.10 18.73
C LEU A 36 -23.69 -6.84 19.61
N VAL A 37 -24.40 -5.77 19.21
CA VAL A 37 -24.55 -4.55 20.01
C VAL A 37 -25.27 -4.87 21.31
N ASP A 38 -26.41 -5.56 21.22
CA ASP A 38 -27.25 -5.92 22.36
C ASP A 38 -26.51 -6.87 23.33
N ALA A 39 -25.74 -7.83 22.80
CA ALA A 39 -24.90 -8.72 23.59
C ALA A 39 -23.84 -7.95 24.42
N GLN A 40 -23.13 -7.01 23.79
CA GLN A 40 -22.13 -6.21 24.50
C GLN A 40 -22.75 -5.24 25.51
N LEU A 41 -23.95 -4.71 25.24
CA LEU A 41 -24.66 -3.85 26.20
C LEU A 41 -25.20 -4.63 27.40
N ALA A 42 -25.69 -5.86 27.18
CA ALA A 42 -26.21 -6.71 28.24
C ALA A 42 -25.10 -7.25 29.15
N GLN A 43 -23.95 -7.63 28.56
CA GLN A 43 -22.81 -8.19 29.29
C GLN A 43 -21.49 -7.57 28.80
N PRO A 44 -21.14 -6.35 29.24
CA PRO A 44 -19.93 -5.67 28.82
C PRO A 44 -18.69 -6.51 29.15
N SER A 45 -17.96 -6.92 28.12
CA SER A 45 -16.71 -7.66 28.28
C SER A 45 -15.60 -7.01 27.49
N SER A 46 -14.40 -6.97 28.07
CA SER A 46 -13.18 -6.62 27.34
C SER A 46 -12.68 -7.76 26.47
N ASP A 47 -13.07 -9.01 26.73
CA ASP A 47 -12.65 -10.16 25.92
C ASP A 47 -13.69 -10.58 24.87
N GLY A 48 -14.87 -9.94 24.89
CA GLY A 48 -15.97 -10.15 23.93
C GLY A 48 -15.95 -9.16 22.76
N TYR A 49 -17.14 -8.76 22.30
CA TYR A 49 -17.31 -7.80 21.20
C TYR A 49 -17.02 -6.37 21.65
N ARG A 50 -16.16 -5.67 20.92
CA ARG A 50 -15.74 -4.31 21.19
C ARG A 50 -16.16 -3.42 20.04
N PHE A 51 -16.49 -2.18 20.38
CA PHE A 51 -17.07 -1.24 19.44
C PHE A 51 -16.32 0.07 19.44
N VAL A 52 -16.04 0.59 18.25
CA VAL A 52 -15.55 1.95 18.04
C VAL A 52 -16.62 2.69 17.24
N LEU A 53 -17.17 3.77 17.81
CA LEU A 53 -18.14 4.63 17.16
C LEU A 53 -17.47 5.96 16.80
N SER A 54 -17.68 6.43 15.57
CA SER A 54 -17.17 7.68 15.06
C SER A 54 -18.30 8.69 14.93
N PHE A 55 -18.18 9.84 15.58
CA PHE A 55 -19.16 10.92 15.61
C PHE A 55 -18.64 12.15 14.88
N GLN A 56 -19.52 12.81 14.13
CA GLN A 56 -19.24 14.09 13.47
C GLN A 56 -20.02 15.21 14.15
N ASP A 57 -19.30 16.25 14.58
CA ASP A 57 -19.93 17.45 15.12
C ASP A 57 -20.74 18.18 14.06
N GLN A 58 -21.90 18.73 14.46
CA GLN A 58 -22.76 19.50 13.59
C GLN A 58 -22.37 20.99 13.61
N PRO A 59 -22.25 21.66 12.44
CA PRO A 59 -21.85 23.07 12.34
C PRO A 59 -22.75 24.06 13.11
N ARG A 60 -23.99 23.68 13.42
CA ARG A 60 -25.00 24.53 14.07
C ARG A 60 -25.23 24.23 15.55
N GLY A 61 -24.29 23.55 16.22
CA GLY A 61 -24.41 23.23 17.65
C GLY A 61 -25.46 22.15 17.97
N GLY A 62 -25.88 21.36 16.97
CA GLY A 62 -26.75 20.20 17.17
C GLY A 62 -25.99 19.00 17.74
N ALA A 63 -26.74 18.00 18.19
CA ALA A 63 -26.15 16.74 18.68
C ALA A 63 -25.24 16.11 17.61
N PRO A 64 -24.08 15.54 18.00
CA PRO A 64 -23.15 14.94 17.07
C PRO A 64 -23.79 13.75 16.36
N ARG A 65 -23.59 13.66 15.04
CA ARG A 65 -24.17 12.60 14.21
C ARG A 65 -23.24 11.39 14.15
N LEU A 66 -23.77 10.19 14.29
CA LEU A 66 -22.99 8.96 14.09
C LEU A 66 -22.55 8.86 12.62
N ALA A 67 -21.24 8.93 12.39
CA ALA A 67 -20.61 8.90 11.07
C ALA A 67 -20.20 7.47 10.65
N GLY A 68 -19.95 6.58 11.61
CA GLY A 68 -19.65 5.18 11.35
C GLY A 68 -19.45 4.40 12.64
N TYR A 69 -19.44 3.07 12.53
CA TYR A 69 -19.08 2.17 13.64
C TYR A 69 -18.25 0.99 13.14
N LEU A 70 -17.48 0.41 14.05
CA LEU A 70 -16.70 -0.81 13.84
C LEU A 70 -16.91 -1.73 15.03
N CYS A 71 -17.13 -3.02 14.77
CA CYS A 71 -17.21 -4.10 15.75
C CYS A 71 -16.05 -5.08 15.53
N TYR A 72 -15.30 -5.38 16.59
CA TYR A 72 -14.20 -6.32 16.57
C TYR A 72 -14.08 -7.06 17.91
N GLY A 73 -13.40 -8.19 17.97
CA GLY A 73 -13.22 -8.93 19.23
C GLY A 73 -12.11 -9.94 19.17
N ARG A 74 -11.74 -10.53 20.32
CA ARG A 74 -10.75 -11.62 20.35
C ARG A 74 -11.36 -12.88 19.76
N THR A 75 -10.63 -13.56 18.88
CA THR A 75 -11.03 -14.87 18.38
C THR A 75 -10.89 -15.89 19.51
N PRO A 76 -11.96 -16.62 19.89
CA PRO A 76 -11.90 -17.63 20.93
C PRO A 76 -10.80 -18.67 20.67
N MET A 77 -10.22 -19.20 21.75
CA MET A 77 -9.15 -20.22 21.69
C MET A 77 -7.85 -19.77 20.98
N THR A 78 -7.65 -18.46 20.78
CA THR A 78 -6.41 -17.91 20.24
C THR A 78 -5.68 -17.06 21.28
N ARG A 79 -4.35 -16.94 21.16
CA ARG A 79 -3.53 -16.13 22.09
C ARG A 79 -3.61 -14.64 21.79
N SER A 80 -3.68 -14.26 20.52
CA SER A 80 -3.55 -12.87 20.06
C SER A 80 -4.13 -12.69 18.65
N THR A 81 -5.29 -13.28 18.40
CA THR A 81 -6.04 -13.10 17.14
C THR A 81 -7.32 -12.36 17.42
N TYR A 82 -7.69 -11.46 16.52
CA TYR A 82 -8.87 -10.63 16.59
C TYR A 82 -9.65 -10.76 15.29
N ASP A 83 -10.97 -10.78 15.38
CA ASP A 83 -11.86 -10.72 14.24
C ASP A 83 -12.46 -9.31 14.14
N LEU A 84 -12.37 -8.69 12.96
CA LEU A 84 -13.18 -7.53 12.62
C LEU A 84 -14.49 -8.06 12.04
N TYR A 85 -15.55 -7.99 12.84
CA TYR A 85 -16.86 -8.54 12.48
C TYR A 85 -17.66 -7.62 11.57
N TRP A 86 -17.70 -6.32 11.91
CA TRP A 86 -18.51 -5.35 11.15
C TRP A 86 -17.82 -4.01 11.05
N ILE A 87 -17.98 -3.35 9.91
CA ILE A 87 -17.67 -1.94 9.73
C ILE A 87 -18.72 -1.29 8.85
N ALA A 88 -19.27 -0.16 9.28
CA ALA A 88 -20.22 0.60 8.49
C ALA A 88 -19.96 2.09 8.63
N THR A 89 -20.13 2.83 7.54
CA THR A 89 -20.03 4.29 7.52
C THR A 89 -21.22 4.90 6.82
N SER A 90 -21.66 6.05 7.33
CA SER A 90 -22.76 6.80 6.74
C SER A 90 -22.47 7.11 5.27
N PRO A 91 -23.38 6.80 4.33
CA PRO A 91 -23.17 7.10 2.91
C PRO A 91 -22.94 8.59 2.64
N ALA A 92 -23.54 9.47 3.44
CA ALA A 92 -23.35 10.92 3.36
C ALA A 92 -21.92 11.36 3.70
N LEU A 93 -21.15 10.49 4.35
CA LEU A 93 -19.75 10.70 4.73
C LEU A 93 -18.84 9.66 4.07
N ALA A 94 -19.29 9.02 2.99
CA ALA A 94 -18.46 8.13 2.20
C ALA A 94 -17.19 8.87 1.73
N ARG A 95 -16.05 8.17 1.70
CA ARG A 95 -14.74 8.72 1.26
C ARG A 95 -14.19 9.88 2.11
N SER A 96 -14.75 10.15 3.30
CA SER A 96 -14.25 11.18 4.24
C SER A 96 -13.15 10.70 5.19
N GLY A 97 -12.74 9.42 5.08
CA GLY A 97 -11.71 8.82 5.95
C GLY A 97 -12.24 8.19 7.25
N VAL A 98 -13.56 8.23 7.51
CA VAL A 98 -14.16 7.66 8.74
C VAL A 98 -13.83 6.17 8.92
N ALA A 99 -14.03 5.35 7.89
CA ALA A 99 -13.75 3.91 7.95
C ALA A 99 -12.28 3.61 8.26
N ARG A 100 -11.36 4.36 7.64
CA ARG A 100 -9.92 4.26 7.93
C ARG A 100 -9.59 4.67 9.37
N GLY A 101 -10.22 5.73 9.88
CA GLY A 101 -10.07 6.15 11.26
C GLY A 101 -10.55 5.10 12.26
N LEU A 102 -11.68 4.46 12.00
CA LEU A 102 -12.21 3.37 12.83
C LEU A 102 -11.22 2.20 12.91
N VAL A 103 -10.69 1.74 11.76
CA VAL A 103 -9.69 0.66 11.72
C VAL A 103 -8.41 1.07 12.44
N ALA A 104 -7.92 2.31 12.26
CA ALA A 104 -6.74 2.80 12.95
C ALA A 104 -6.90 2.81 14.48
N THR A 105 -8.10 3.12 14.99
CA THR A 105 -8.39 3.08 16.43
C THR A 105 -8.41 1.64 16.95
N MET A 106 -9.06 0.71 16.24
CA MET A 106 -8.99 -0.72 16.54
C MET A 106 -7.54 -1.22 16.59
N GLU A 107 -6.73 -0.90 15.58
CA GLU A 107 -5.31 -1.27 15.56
C GLU A 107 -4.53 -0.66 16.73
N GLY A 108 -4.83 0.57 17.13
CA GLY A 108 -4.25 1.22 18.29
C GLY A 108 -4.59 0.50 19.60
N GLU A 109 -5.84 0.08 19.78
CA GLU A 109 -6.28 -0.69 20.95
C GLU A 109 -5.59 -2.06 21.00
N ILE A 110 -5.57 -2.79 19.88
CA ILE A 110 -4.90 -4.09 19.76
C ILE A 110 -3.40 -3.95 20.04
N ALA A 111 -2.75 -2.90 19.54
CA ALA A 111 -1.33 -2.64 19.80
C ALA A 111 -1.06 -2.45 21.30
N ARG A 112 -1.91 -1.69 22.01
CA ARG A 112 -1.77 -1.49 23.47
C ARG A 112 -1.91 -2.79 24.27
N GLU A 113 -2.59 -3.78 23.72
CA GLU A 113 -2.75 -5.11 24.30
C GLU A 113 -1.66 -6.12 23.91
N GLY A 114 -0.54 -5.65 23.36
CA GLY A 114 0.56 -6.50 22.94
C GLY A 114 0.53 -6.93 21.47
N GLY A 115 -0.38 -6.34 20.68
CA GLY A 115 -0.51 -6.63 19.25
C GLY A 115 -1.19 -7.97 18.98
N GLY A 116 -1.23 -8.34 17.70
CA GLY A 116 -1.90 -9.56 17.27
C GLY A 116 -2.12 -9.64 15.77
N LEU A 117 -2.84 -10.69 15.36
CA LEU A 117 -3.34 -10.85 14.00
C LEU A 117 -4.80 -10.39 13.96
N VAL A 118 -5.15 -9.48 13.07
CA VAL A 118 -6.54 -9.15 12.76
C VAL A 118 -6.95 -9.97 11.55
N ARG A 119 -8.07 -10.68 11.64
CA ARG A 119 -8.72 -11.40 10.55
C ARG A 119 -10.00 -10.67 10.16
N VAL A 120 -10.29 -10.64 8.87
CA VAL A 120 -11.55 -10.16 8.31
C VAL A 120 -12.06 -11.18 7.31
N GLU A 121 -13.36 -11.41 7.32
CA GLU A 121 -14.08 -12.25 6.36
C GLU A 121 -15.04 -11.34 5.58
N THR A 122 -15.01 -11.42 4.25
CA THR A 122 -15.85 -10.59 3.36
C THR A 122 -16.17 -11.35 2.08
N GLY A 123 -17.34 -11.10 1.48
CA GLY A 123 -17.73 -11.70 0.21
C GLY A 123 -16.97 -11.08 -0.97
N SER A 124 -16.62 -11.86 -1.99
CA SER A 124 -15.93 -11.34 -3.18
C SER A 124 -16.79 -10.35 -3.98
N ARG A 125 -18.12 -10.42 -3.85
CA ARG A 125 -19.07 -9.50 -4.47
C ARG A 125 -19.54 -8.37 -3.57
N GLU A 126 -19.14 -8.37 -2.30
CA GLU A 126 -19.62 -7.42 -1.30
C GLU A 126 -19.36 -5.96 -1.72
N GLY A 127 -20.41 -5.15 -1.73
CA GLY A 127 -20.35 -3.76 -2.17
C GLY A 127 -19.77 -3.57 -3.58
N HIS A 128 -19.94 -4.54 -4.49
CA HIS A 128 -19.31 -4.54 -5.82
C HIS A 128 -17.77 -4.49 -5.74
N GLY A 129 -17.19 -5.29 -4.85
CA GLY A 129 -15.76 -5.36 -4.57
C GLY A 129 -15.21 -4.16 -3.79
N ALA A 130 -16.07 -3.32 -3.20
CA ALA A 130 -15.64 -2.15 -2.43
C ALA A 130 -14.95 -2.54 -1.12
N ALA A 131 -15.43 -3.60 -0.45
CA ALA A 131 -14.81 -4.13 0.77
C ALA A 131 -13.37 -4.61 0.49
N VAL A 132 -13.20 -5.33 -0.62
CA VAL A 132 -11.90 -5.78 -1.12
C VAL A 132 -10.93 -4.60 -1.31
N ARG A 133 -11.33 -3.59 -2.09
CA ARG A 133 -10.53 -2.38 -2.32
C ARG A 133 -10.20 -1.66 -1.02
N PHE A 134 -11.13 -1.67 -0.06
CA PHE A 134 -10.96 -1.04 1.23
C PHE A 134 -9.89 -1.75 2.07
N TYR A 135 -9.97 -3.08 2.22
CA TYR A 135 -8.99 -3.83 3.01
C TYR A 135 -7.61 -3.88 2.36
N ASP A 136 -7.53 -3.97 1.03
CA ASP A 136 -6.27 -3.83 0.28
C ASP A 136 -5.63 -2.45 0.55
N ALA A 137 -6.42 -1.36 0.49
CA ALA A 137 -5.95 0.00 0.78
C ALA A 137 -5.55 0.22 2.26
N LEU A 138 -5.99 -0.65 3.16
CA LEU A 138 -5.58 -0.68 4.56
C LEU A 138 -4.47 -1.69 4.85
N GLN A 139 -3.89 -2.28 3.81
CA GLN A 139 -2.78 -3.23 3.90
C GLN A 139 -3.11 -4.51 4.66
N PHE A 140 -4.34 -5.00 4.52
CA PHE A 140 -4.63 -6.39 4.84
C PHE A 140 -4.14 -7.27 3.69
N SER A 141 -3.49 -8.38 4.04
CA SER A 141 -3.09 -9.42 3.09
C SER A 141 -4.22 -10.43 2.93
N ARG A 142 -4.55 -10.80 1.69
CA ARG A 142 -5.46 -11.92 1.42
C ARG A 142 -4.78 -13.23 1.80
N ALA A 143 -5.27 -13.85 2.87
CA ALA A 143 -4.71 -15.08 3.42
C ALA A 143 -5.34 -16.33 2.81
N ALA A 144 -6.63 -16.29 2.46
CA ALA A 144 -7.33 -17.42 1.85
C ALA A 144 -8.54 -16.98 1.04
N VAL A 145 -8.94 -17.84 0.11
CA VAL A 145 -10.19 -17.74 -0.65
C VAL A 145 -10.89 -19.09 -0.59
N ILE A 146 -12.18 -19.09 -0.28
CA ILE A 146 -13.04 -20.27 -0.41
C ILE A 146 -14.09 -19.96 -1.46
N ALA A 147 -13.97 -20.63 -2.61
CA ALA A 147 -14.84 -20.40 -3.75
C ALA A 147 -16.30 -20.77 -3.45
N ASP A 148 -17.23 -19.99 -4.00
CA ASP A 148 -18.68 -20.23 -3.90
C ASP A 148 -19.21 -20.40 -2.46
N PHE A 149 -18.54 -19.81 -1.47
CA PHE A 149 -18.85 -20.02 -0.05
C PHE A 149 -20.20 -19.42 0.37
N TYR A 150 -20.48 -18.19 -0.06
CA TYR A 150 -21.73 -17.51 0.29
C TYR A 150 -22.84 -17.84 -0.72
N ALA A 151 -22.49 -17.87 -2.00
CA ALA A 151 -23.36 -18.26 -3.12
C ALA A 151 -22.51 -18.59 -4.35
N PRO A 152 -23.04 -19.23 -5.39
CA PRO A 152 -22.33 -19.36 -6.67
C PRO A 152 -21.84 -18.01 -7.22
N GLY A 153 -20.53 -17.91 -7.42
CA GLY A 153 -19.80 -16.71 -7.83
C GLY A 153 -19.56 -15.69 -6.71
N ASP A 154 -19.87 -16.01 -5.45
CA ASP A 154 -19.60 -15.18 -4.26
C ASP A 154 -18.74 -15.93 -3.25
N ASP A 155 -17.44 -15.65 -3.33
CA ASP A 155 -16.41 -16.35 -2.57
C ASP A 155 -16.25 -15.75 -1.18
N LEU A 156 -15.83 -16.54 -0.21
CA LEU A 156 -15.30 -16.01 1.04
C LEU A 156 -13.85 -15.59 0.83
N LEU A 157 -13.58 -14.32 1.08
CA LEU A 157 -12.23 -13.77 1.13
C LEU A 157 -11.82 -13.59 2.59
N ILE A 158 -10.70 -14.21 2.98
CA ILE A 158 -10.11 -14.05 4.30
C ILE A 158 -8.93 -13.10 4.18
N PHE A 159 -9.06 -11.94 4.82
CA PHE A 159 -8.01 -10.94 4.93
C PHE A 159 -7.35 -11.01 6.30
N THR A 160 -6.04 -10.76 6.36
CA THR A 160 -5.30 -10.70 7.62
C THR A 160 -4.36 -9.52 7.67
N LYS A 161 -4.20 -8.91 8.84
CA LYS A 161 -3.21 -7.85 9.08
C LYS A 161 -2.55 -8.04 10.43
N ARG A 162 -1.23 -7.96 10.48
CA ARG A 162 -0.48 -8.06 11.74
C ARG A 162 -0.33 -6.69 12.38
N VAL A 163 -0.90 -6.53 13.56
CA VAL A 163 -0.73 -5.36 14.41
C VAL A 163 0.39 -5.63 15.40
N ARG A 164 1.39 -4.76 15.46
CA ARG A 164 2.51 -4.90 16.38
C ARG A 164 2.14 -4.34 17.76
N ALA A 165 2.71 -4.92 18.81
CA ALA A 165 2.63 -4.37 20.16
C ALA A 165 3.08 -2.90 20.16
N ALA A 166 2.34 -2.05 20.88
CA ALA A 166 2.83 -0.75 21.27
C ALA A 166 4.07 -0.99 22.14
N ARG A 167 5.23 -0.42 21.77
CA ARG A 167 6.40 -0.46 22.66
C ARG A 167 5.98 0.18 23.99
N ALA A 168 6.16 -0.55 25.09
CA ALA A 168 6.07 0.04 26.41
C ALA A 168 6.98 1.27 26.42
N ALA A 169 6.42 2.45 26.70
CA ALA A 169 7.24 3.56 27.11
C ALA A 169 7.99 3.07 28.35
N ALA A 170 9.30 2.90 28.23
CA ALA A 170 10.12 2.61 29.40
C ALA A 170 9.79 3.69 30.45
N ALA A 171 9.56 3.28 31.69
CA ALA A 171 9.48 4.21 32.80
C ALA A 171 10.69 5.16 32.72
N PRO A 172 10.54 6.45 33.06
CA PRO A 172 11.62 7.42 32.94
C PRO A 172 12.70 7.09 33.98
N GLY A 173 13.58 6.16 33.64
CA GLY A 173 14.91 6.09 34.22
C GLY A 173 15.72 7.21 33.58
N GLU A 174 16.35 8.02 34.41
CA GLU A 174 17.28 9.08 34.03
C GLU A 174 18.37 8.50 33.12
N ALA A 175 18.12 8.51 31.81
CA ALA A 175 19.17 8.41 30.82
C ALA A 175 19.71 9.83 30.61
N PRO A 176 21.04 10.04 30.66
CA PRO A 176 21.63 11.34 30.41
C PRO A 176 21.18 11.82 29.04
N CYS A 177 20.94 13.13 28.94
CA CYS A 177 20.47 13.85 27.75
C CYS A 177 21.25 13.41 26.50
N ALA A 178 20.76 12.39 25.80
CA ALA A 178 21.29 12.01 24.51
C ALA A 178 20.70 12.99 23.51
N ASP A 179 21.58 13.75 22.86
CA ASP A 179 21.25 14.66 21.78
C ASP A 179 20.21 14.01 20.86
N ALA A 180 19.08 14.68 20.66
CA ALA A 180 18.01 14.19 19.82
C ALA A 180 18.58 13.80 18.45
N GLU A 181 18.40 12.54 18.04
CA GLU A 181 18.85 12.07 16.72
C GLU A 181 18.54 13.14 15.66
N PRO A 182 19.50 13.55 14.84
CA PRO A 182 19.28 14.60 13.86
C PRO A 182 18.09 14.24 12.94
N ALA A 183 17.43 15.27 12.40
CA ALA A 183 16.35 15.07 11.45
C ALA A 183 16.86 14.24 10.26
N PRO A 184 16.10 13.24 9.77
CA PRO A 184 16.54 12.43 8.65
C PRO A 184 16.67 13.33 7.41
N GLY A 185 17.80 13.21 6.71
CA GLY A 185 17.99 13.82 5.39
C GLY A 185 17.03 13.21 4.36
N GLU A 186 16.84 13.89 3.22
CA GLU A 186 15.81 13.56 2.22
C GLU A 186 15.79 12.06 1.81
N PRO A 187 16.90 11.40 1.42
CA PRO A 187 16.86 9.96 1.10
C PRO A 187 16.42 9.06 2.26
N ALA A 188 16.84 9.39 3.50
CA ALA A 188 16.48 8.63 4.69
C ALA A 188 15.01 8.84 5.07
N LEU A 189 14.48 10.05 4.88
CA LEU A 189 13.08 10.36 5.09
C LEU A 189 12.20 9.67 4.05
N TYR A 190 12.62 9.65 2.77
CA TYR A 190 11.97 8.87 1.72
C TYR A 190 11.96 7.38 2.07
N ASP A 191 13.12 6.81 2.41
CA ASP A 191 13.25 5.40 2.79
C ASP A 191 12.37 5.01 3.98
N ALA A 192 12.22 5.93 4.92
CA ALA A 192 11.39 5.74 6.09
C ALA A 192 9.89 5.92 5.80
N ALA A 193 9.52 6.74 4.81
CA ALA A 193 8.13 6.92 4.39
C ALA A 193 7.60 5.68 3.65
N PHE A 194 8.43 5.00 2.85
CA PHE A 194 7.99 3.84 2.07
C PHE A 194 8.25 2.49 2.77
N SER A 195 8.69 2.48 4.03
CA SER A 195 9.00 1.24 4.76
C SER A 195 7.82 0.31 5.04
N TYR A 196 6.59 0.80 4.84
CA TYR A 196 5.36 0.02 5.00
C TYR A 196 5.24 -1.11 3.96
N ARG A 197 5.95 -1.01 2.82
CA ARG A 197 5.85 -1.99 1.74
C ARG A 197 6.45 -3.34 2.15
N ASP A 198 5.82 -4.42 1.69
CA ASP A 198 6.35 -5.77 1.83
C ASP A 198 7.28 -6.10 0.67
N TYR A 199 8.54 -5.64 0.79
CA TYR A 199 9.55 -5.83 -0.24
C TYR A 199 9.88 -7.30 -0.51
N ALA A 200 9.66 -8.20 0.46
CA ALA A 200 9.85 -9.63 0.28
C ALA A 200 8.74 -10.23 -0.58
N ALA A 201 7.47 -9.90 -0.29
CA ALA A 201 6.34 -10.34 -1.11
C ALA A 201 6.42 -9.77 -2.53
N GLU A 202 6.79 -8.50 -2.70
CA GLU A 202 6.97 -7.88 -4.01
C GLU A 202 8.12 -8.53 -4.80
N ARG A 203 9.26 -8.81 -4.15
CA ARG A 203 10.35 -9.62 -4.73
C ARG A 203 9.84 -10.99 -5.17
N ASP A 204 9.07 -11.68 -4.34
CA ASP A 204 8.57 -13.02 -4.65
C ASP A 204 7.62 -13.00 -5.84
N CYS A 205 6.80 -11.96 -5.98
CA CYS A 205 6.00 -11.73 -7.18
C CYS A 205 6.88 -11.46 -8.41
N LEU A 206 7.94 -10.65 -8.31
CA LEU A 206 8.86 -10.41 -9.42
C LEU A 206 9.55 -11.71 -9.89
N LEU A 207 9.95 -12.57 -8.94
CA LEU A 207 10.47 -13.91 -9.23
C LEU A 207 9.41 -14.83 -9.83
N ALA A 208 8.15 -14.73 -9.40
CA ALA A 208 7.03 -15.46 -9.99
C ALA A 208 6.77 -15.00 -11.44
N CYS A 209 6.83 -13.71 -11.73
CA CYS A 209 6.75 -13.17 -13.09
C CYS A 209 7.86 -13.75 -13.97
N ALA A 210 9.11 -13.77 -13.50
CA ALA A 210 10.22 -14.35 -14.23
C ALA A 210 10.06 -15.86 -14.47
N ARG A 211 9.56 -16.61 -13.48
CA ARG A 211 9.26 -18.06 -13.65
C ARG A 211 8.13 -18.33 -14.64
N ARG A 212 7.04 -17.57 -14.56
CA ARG A 212 5.82 -17.80 -15.35
C ARG A 212 5.94 -17.28 -16.78
N PHE A 213 6.57 -16.13 -16.95
CA PHE A 213 6.58 -15.40 -18.23
C PHE A 213 7.98 -15.29 -18.84
N GLY A 214 9.04 -15.63 -18.10
CA GLY A 214 10.39 -15.75 -18.65
C GLY A 214 10.66 -17.14 -19.22
N ALA A 215 11.91 -17.37 -19.61
CA ALA A 215 12.40 -18.66 -20.11
C ALA A 215 13.73 -19.08 -19.46
N ARG A 216 14.10 -18.46 -18.33
CA ARG A 216 15.37 -18.73 -17.64
C ARG A 216 15.25 -18.48 -16.13
N PRO A 217 16.07 -19.17 -15.32
CA PRO A 217 16.17 -18.86 -13.89
C PRO A 217 16.80 -17.48 -13.67
N VAL A 218 16.43 -16.83 -12.57
CA VAL A 218 16.96 -15.52 -12.19
C VAL A 218 18.22 -15.70 -11.33
N GLN A 219 19.36 -15.21 -11.83
CA GLN A 219 20.62 -15.15 -11.09
C GLN A 219 21.11 -13.71 -10.93
N ARG A 220 20.79 -12.85 -11.91
CA ARG A 220 21.14 -11.43 -11.93
C ARG A 220 19.91 -10.56 -12.09
N VAL A 221 19.80 -9.52 -11.28
CA VAL A 221 18.68 -8.58 -11.26
C VAL A 221 19.14 -7.14 -11.38
N LEU A 222 18.41 -6.33 -12.15
CA LEU A 222 18.55 -4.88 -12.22
C LEU A 222 17.27 -4.19 -11.71
N SER A 223 17.40 -3.27 -10.75
CA SER A 223 16.35 -2.31 -10.41
C SER A 223 16.69 -0.96 -10.99
N TRP A 224 15.77 -0.38 -11.76
CA TRP A 224 15.81 1.01 -12.20
C TRP A 224 15.15 1.90 -11.16
N ALA A 225 15.53 3.18 -11.11
CA ALA A 225 15.07 4.12 -10.08
C ALA A 225 15.08 3.45 -8.70
N SER A 226 16.21 2.80 -8.39
CA SER A 226 16.31 1.80 -7.32
C SER A 226 16.02 2.37 -5.92
N GLY A 227 16.06 3.69 -5.77
CA GLY A 227 15.73 4.36 -4.52
C GLY A 227 16.63 3.85 -3.39
N PRO A 228 16.06 3.60 -2.19
CA PRO A 228 16.77 2.99 -1.07
C PRO A 228 17.21 1.53 -1.26
N ALA A 229 16.88 0.93 -2.40
CA ALA A 229 17.24 -0.43 -2.79
C ALA A 229 16.72 -1.56 -1.86
N ARG A 230 15.58 -1.34 -1.19
CA ARG A 230 14.97 -2.38 -0.33
C ARG A 230 14.54 -3.62 -1.10
N HIS A 231 14.06 -3.50 -2.33
CA HIS A 231 13.81 -4.65 -3.21
C HIS A 231 15.09 -5.45 -3.46
N LEU A 232 16.18 -4.77 -3.83
CA LEU A 232 17.46 -5.42 -4.13
C LEU A 232 18.06 -6.08 -2.88
N ALA A 233 17.92 -5.48 -1.70
CA ALA A 233 18.28 -6.13 -0.44
C ALA A 233 17.54 -7.45 -0.25
N ALA A 234 16.22 -7.47 -0.50
CA ALA A 234 15.43 -8.70 -0.41
C ALA A 234 15.86 -9.76 -1.43
N PHE A 235 16.31 -9.38 -2.63
CA PHE A 235 16.89 -10.30 -3.62
C PHE A 235 18.26 -10.83 -3.18
N ALA A 236 19.13 -9.96 -2.67
CA ALA A 236 20.47 -10.32 -2.24
C ALA A 236 20.49 -11.31 -1.07
N GLU A 237 19.49 -11.25 -0.18
CA GLU A 237 19.25 -12.25 0.88
C GLU A 237 19.05 -13.67 0.33
N LEU A 238 18.56 -13.81 -0.90
CA LEU A 238 18.42 -15.10 -1.61
C LEU A 238 19.67 -15.48 -2.41
N GLY A 239 20.77 -14.73 -2.28
CA GLY A 239 22.02 -14.98 -3.00
C GLY A 239 22.01 -14.53 -4.47
N VAL A 240 21.06 -13.70 -4.87
CA VAL A 240 20.95 -13.15 -6.23
C VAL A 240 21.93 -11.97 -6.40
N ASP A 241 22.60 -11.90 -7.54
CA ASP A 241 23.47 -10.77 -7.88
C ASP A 241 22.63 -9.58 -8.34
N CYS A 242 22.84 -8.43 -7.70
CA CYS A 242 21.96 -7.29 -7.84
C CYS A 242 22.70 -6.08 -8.39
N ALA A 243 22.01 -5.33 -9.25
CA ALA A 243 22.42 -4.01 -9.69
C ALA A 243 21.29 -3.00 -9.45
N GLY A 244 21.63 -1.83 -8.90
CA GLY A 244 20.71 -0.70 -8.70
C GLY A 244 21.15 0.51 -9.53
N ALA A 245 20.27 0.98 -10.41
CA ALA A 245 20.44 2.21 -11.16
C ALA A 245 19.51 3.29 -10.59
N ASP A 246 20.05 4.47 -10.29
CA ASP A 246 19.26 5.62 -9.85
C ASP A 246 19.88 6.93 -10.38
N GLY A 247 19.03 7.90 -10.71
CA GLY A 247 19.46 9.21 -11.22
C GLY A 247 20.11 10.10 -10.18
N SER A 248 19.70 9.93 -8.91
CA SER A 248 20.14 10.75 -7.80
C SER A 248 21.41 10.20 -7.17
N ALA A 249 22.52 10.93 -7.32
CA ALA A 249 23.78 10.58 -6.65
C ALA A 249 23.63 10.49 -5.12
N ALA A 250 22.78 11.32 -4.53
CA ALA A 250 22.49 11.29 -3.09
C ALA A 250 21.74 10.01 -2.68
N MET A 251 20.79 9.55 -3.52
CA MET A 251 20.07 8.30 -3.30
C MET A 251 20.97 7.08 -3.50
N VAL A 252 21.81 7.07 -4.54
CA VAL A 252 22.82 6.02 -4.75
C VAL A 252 23.72 5.88 -3.52
N ALA A 253 24.31 6.99 -3.05
CA ALA A 253 25.18 6.96 -1.88
C ALA A 253 24.44 6.51 -0.61
N TYR A 254 23.15 6.85 -0.48
CA TYR A 254 22.32 6.37 0.61
C TYR A 254 22.06 4.86 0.52
N ALA A 255 21.68 4.37 -0.67
CA ALA A 255 21.40 2.96 -0.93
C ALA A 255 22.64 2.08 -0.70
N GLU A 256 23.82 2.52 -1.14
CA GLU A 256 25.10 1.85 -0.87
C GLU A 256 25.35 1.65 0.63
N ARG A 257 25.21 2.73 1.42
CA ARG A 257 25.37 2.65 2.88
C ARG A 257 24.32 1.76 3.52
N ALA A 258 23.07 1.88 3.10
CA ALA A 258 21.96 1.12 3.66
C ALA A 258 22.07 -0.38 3.32
N ALA A 259 22.51 -0.71 2.10
CA ALA A 259 22.74 -2.08 1.66
C ALA A 259 23.94 -2.71 2.38
N GLY A 260 25.05 -1.98 2.54
CA GLY A 260 26.25 -2.46 3.23
C GLY A 260 26.02 -2.91 4.68
N ALA A 261 24.97 -2.39 5.33
CA ALA A 261 24.57 -2.78 6.68
C ALA A 261 23.69 -4.06 6.74
N ARG A 262 23.31 -4.64 5.59
CA ARG A 262 22.39 -5.78 5.50
C ARG A 262 23.10 -7.05 5.02
N ALA A 263 22.53 -8.20 5.40
CA ALA A 263 22.98 -9.50 4.89
C ALA A 263 22.88 -9.54 3.36
N GLY A 264 23.92 -10.05 2.69
CA GLY A 264 23.97 -10.09 1.22
C GLY A 264 24.27 -8.75 0.55
N GLY A 265 24.40 -7.63 1.28
CA GLY A 265 24.63 -6.30 0.72
C GLY A 265 25.84 -6.20 -0.23
N ALA A 266 26.88 -7.00 0.00
CA ALA A 266 28.06 -7.08 -0.88
C ALA A 266 27.75 -7.59 -2.30
N ARG A 267 26.58 -8.17 -2.54
CA ARG A 267 26.11 -8.62 -3.86
C ARG A 267 25.39 -7.53 -4.65
N ILE A 268 25.18 -6.35 -4.06
CA ILE A 268 24.49 -5.23 -4.70
C ILE A 268 25.52 -4.23 -5.20
N ARG A 269 25.54 -4.02 -6.51
CA ARG A 269 26.32 -2.96 -7.15
C ARG A 269 25.41 -1.81 -7.52
N PHE A 270 25.89 -0.58 -7.33
CA PHE A 270 25.12 0.61 -7.64
C PHE A 270 25.80 1.40 -8.75
N CYS A 271 25.00 2.02 -9.60
CA CYS A 271 25.48 2.95 -10.62
C CYS A 271 24.51 4.13 -10.74
N ARG A 272 25.06 5.31 -11.02
CA ARG A 272 24.24 6.46 -11.37
C ARG A 272 23.82 6.36 -12.84
N ALA A 273 22.53 6.26 -13.08
CA ALA A 273 21.94 6.27 -14.41
C ALA A 273 20.44 6.60 -14.33
N ASP A 274 19.98 7.51 -15.16
CA ASP A 274 18.55 7.78 -15.32
C ASP A 274 17.86 6.67 -16.13
N LEU A 275 16.52 6.65 -16.12
CA LEU A 275 15.72 5.68 -16.86
C LEU A 275 16.00 5.64 -18.38
N THR A 276 16.61 6.68 -18.94
CA THR A 276 16.96 6.73 -20.38
C THR A 276 18.46 6.56 -20.64
N GLU A 277 19.26 6.31 -19.62
CA GLU A 277 20.70 6.08 -19.74
C GLU A 277 21.00 4.59 -19.58
N ARG A 278 22.02 4.09 -20.28
CA ARG A 278 22.43 2.69 -20.14
C ARG A 278 23.36 2.56 -18.92
N PRO A 279 22.96 1.88 -17.83
CA PRO A 279 23.85 1.59 -16.72
C PRO A 279 24.95 0.62 -17.14
N ASP A 280 26.15 0.82 -16.58
CA ASP A 280 27.29 -0.09 -16.76
C ASP A 280 27.15 -1.32 -15.87
N VAL A 281 26.36 -2.28 -16.35
CA VAL A 281 26.07 -3.52 -15.63
C VAL A 281 26.17 -4.70 -16.58
N ALA A 282 26.55 -5.86 -16.03
CA ALA A 282 26.47 -7.12 -16.76
C ALA A 282 25.02 -7.40 -17.19
N PRO A 283 24.78 -8.22 -18.23
CA PRO A 283 23.44 -8.64 -18.60
C PRO A 283 22.67 -9.21 -17.41
N VAL A 284 21.36 -9.05 -17.37
CA VAL A 284 20.51 -9.51 -16.26
C VAL A 284 19.43 -10.47 -16.75
N ASP A 285 18.89 -11.28 -15.85
CA ASP A 285 17.82 -12.22 -16.15
C ASP A 285 16.44 -11.61 -15.85
N LEU A 286 16.40 -10.69 -14.88
CA LEU A 286 15.22 -9.91 -14.49
C LEU A 286 15.62 -8.44 -14.32
N SER A 287 14.86 -7.55 -14.93
CA SER A 287 15.01 -6.10 -14.81
C SER A 287 13.67 -5.52 -14.36
N PHE A 288 13.62 -4.52 -13.47
CA PHE A 288 12.34 -3.95 -13.07
C PHE A 288 12.36 -2.47 -12.73
N VAL A 289 11.21 -1.80 -12.90
CA VAL A 289 10.96 -0.41 -12.50
C VAL A 289 9.86 -0.41 -11.43
N PRO A 290 10.16 -0.12 -10.15
CA PRO A 290 9.17 -0.09 -9.09
C PRO A 290 8.50 1.30 -8.96
N LEU A 291 7.48 1.36 -8.09
CA LEU A 291 6.91 2.60 -7.54
C LEU A 291 6.45 3.61 -8.58
N SER A 292 5.92 3.14 -9.72
CA SER A 292 5.45 4.03 -10.79
C SER A 292 6.53 4.97 -11.35
N ALA A 293 7.82 4.73 -11.06
CA ALA A 293 8.91 5.61 -11.45
C ALA A 293 9.03 5.76 -12.98
N ILE A 294 8.53 4.78 -13.73
CA ILE A 294 8.48 4.81 -15.19
C ILE A 294 7.77 6.06 -15.75
N HIS A 295 6.82 6.62 -15.01
CA HIS A 295 6.04 7.78 -15.46
C HIS A 295 6.82 9.10 -15.47
N GLN A 296 8.03 9.14 -14.90
CA GLN A 296 8.98 10.24 -15.10
C GLN A 296 9.37 10.41 -16.58
N LEU A 297 9.17 9.37 -17.40
CA LEU A 297 9.33 9.43 -18.84
C LEU A 297 8.06 10.02 -19.46
N THR A 298 8.09 11.34 -19.69
CA THR A 298 6.91 12.13 -20.06
C THR A 298 6.48 12.01 -21.54
N THR A 299 7.12 11.15 -22.32
CA THR A 299 6.78 10.96 -23.74
C THR A 299 6.84 9.50 -24.17
N PRO A 300 6.06 9.08 -25.17
CA PRO A 300 6.16 7.75 -25.77
C PRO A 300 7.58 7.42 -26.28
N ALA A 301 8.28 8.40 -26.84
CA ALA A 301 9.65 8.21 -27.34
C ALA A 301 10.66 7.95 -26.21
N ALA A 302 10.48 8.59 -25.05
CA ALA A 302 11.31 8.33 -23.87
C ALA A 302 11.04 6.93 -23.29
N LEU A 303 9.77 6.49 -23.23
CA LEU A 303 9.42 5.12 -22.85
C LEU A 303 10.03 4.09 -23.81
N GLU A 304 9.90 4.30 -25.12
CA GLU A 304 10.51 3.46 -26.15
C GLU A 304 12.04 3.39 -25.98
N ARG A 305 12.71 4.52 -25.71
CA ARG A 305 14.15 4.56 -25.44
C ARG A 305 14.52 3.72 -24.23
N HIS A 306 13.78 3.86 -23.12
CA HIS A 306 13.98 3.02 -21.93
C HIS A 306 13.82 1.53 -22.25
N LEU A 307 12.74 1.15 -22.94
CA LEU A 307 12.49 -0.24 -23.30
C LEU A 307 13.61 -0.84 -24.18
N ARG A 308 14.18 -0.08 -25.13
CA ARG A 308 15.34 -0.54 -25.91
C ARG A 308 16.59 -0.76 -25.05
N ILE A 309 16.82 0.11 -24.07
CA ILE A 309 17.95 -0.03 -23.15
C ILE A 309 17.73 -1.26 -22.25
N ALA A 310 16.54 -1.41 -21.67
CA ALA A 310 16.18 -2.58 -20.87
C ALA A 310 16.32 -3.88 -21.70
N ALA A 311 15.83 -3.88 -22.94
CA ALA A 311 15.93 -5.02 -23.84
C ALA A 311 17.39 -5.41 -24.10
N SER A 312 18.29 -4.44 -24.29
CA SER A 312 19.72 -4.70 -24.56
C SER A 312 20.53 -5.06 -23.31
N LEU A 313 19.95 -4.99 -22.11
CA LEU A 313 20.54 -5.48 -20.86
C LEU A 313 19.99 -6.85 -20.47
N LEU A 314 18.82 -7.24 -20.98
CA LEU A 314 18.25 -8.54 -20.71
C LEU A 314 18.96 -9.64 -21.49
N SER A 315 19.31 -10.71 -20.79
CA SER A 315 19.70 -11.97 -21.41
C SER A 315 18.50 -12.55 -22.18
N PRO A 316 18.71 -13.30 -23.28
CA PRO A 316 17.62 -13.95 -24.02
C PRO A 316 16.71 -14.76 -23.10
N GLY A 317 15.39 -14.56 -23.20
CA GLY A 317 14.40 -15.18 -22.32
C GLY A 317 14.22 -14.52 -20.95
N GLY A 318 14.99 -13.47 -20.62
CA GLY A 318 14.80 -12.66 -19.42
C GLY A 318 13.56 -11.79 -19.48
N VAL A 319 13.16 -11.23 -18.33
CA VAL A 319 11.94 -10.39 -18.22
C VAL A 319 12.24 -9.00 -17.71
N HIS A 320 11.54 -8.01 -18.25
CA HIS A 320 11.46 -6.66 -17.72
C HIS A 320 10.07 -6.43 -17.13
N VAL A 321 9.99 -6.08 -15.84
CA VAL A 321 8.73 -5.86 -15.13
C VAL A 321 8.59 -4.38 -14.76
N ILE A 322 7.46 -3.77 -15.12
CA ILE A 322 7.20 -2.36 -14.85
C ILE A 322 6.00 -2.25 -13.92
N GLU A 323 6.19 -1.66 -12.74
CA GLU A 323 5.11 -1.13 -11.91
C GLU A 323 4.73 0.26 -12.43
N ALA A 324 3.49 0.39 -12.87
CA ALA A 324 2.89 1.61 -13.40
C ALA A 324 1.58 1.93 -12.67
N THR A 325 1.21 3.21 -12.68
CA THR A 325 -0.06 3.70 -12.18
C THR A 325 -1.20 3.13 -13.02
N HIS A 326 -2.30 2.76 -12.38
CA HIS A 326 -3.43 2.21 -13.10
C HIS A 326 -4.09 3.29 -13.97
N PRO A 327 -4.37 3.05 -15.27
CA PRO A 327 -4.91 4.10 -16.15
C PRO A 327 -6.29 4.65 -15.75
N VAL A 328 -7.05 3.90 -14.94
CA VAL A 328 -8.30 4.37 -14.31
C VAL A 328 -8.06 5.49 -13.31
N ASP A 329 -6.85 5.64 -12.75
CA ASP A 329 -6.55 6.72 -11.81
C ASP A 329 -6.62 8.11 -12.45
N LEU A 330 -6.58 8.17 -13.79
CA LEU A 330 -6.82 9.38 -14.58
C LEU A 330 -8.30 9.69 -14.84
N THR A 331 -9.23 8.85 -14.39
CA THR A 331 -10.67 9.08 -14.56
C THR A 331 -11.28 9.66 -13.28
N PRO A 332 -12.50 10.24 -13.33
CA PRO A 332 -13.17 10.74 -12.13
C PRO A 332 -13.40 9.68 -11.04
N SER A 333 -13.43 8.39 -11.40
CA SER A 333 -13.58 7.28 -10.45
C SER A 333 -12.25 6.76 -9.91
N GLY A 334 -11.13 7.30 -10.38
CA GLY A 334 -9.77 6.90 -10.07
C GLY A 334 -9.24 7.37 -8.72
N VAL A 335 -8.12 6.78 -8.28
CA VAL A 335 -7.44 7.17 -7.04
C VAL A 335 -6.39 8.25 -7.35
N HIS A 336 -6.79 9.51 -7.19
CA HIS A 336 -5.94 10.68 -7.46
C HIS A 336 -5.22 11.22 -6.21
N ARG A 337 -5.46 10.62 -5.04
CA ARG A 337 -4.81 11.01 -3.77
C ARG A 337 -4.63 9.78 -2.88
N THR A 338 -3.39 9.57 -2.43
CA THR A 338 -3.03 8.51 -1.49
C THR A 338 -2.28 9.13 -0.31
N GLU A 339 -2.62 8.74 0.90
CA GLU A 339 -2.00 9.25 2.12
C GLU A 339 -1.74 8.11 3.08
N TRP A 340 -0.58 8.12 3.72
CA TRP A 340 -0.18 7.10 4.68
C TRP A 340 0.74 7.72 5.75
N THR A 341 0.83 7.03 6.90
CA THR A 341 1.62 7.49 8.04
C THR A 341 2.44 6.33 8.58
N GLU A 342 3.76 6.51 8.67
CA GLU A 342 4.67 5.58 9.34
C GLU A 342 5.01 6.09 10.75
N ARG A 343 4.93 5.23 11.77
CA ARG A 343 5.28 5.59 13.16
C ARG A 343 6.63 5.03 13.55
N ARG A 344 7.50 5.88 14.10
CA ARG A 344 8.86 5.54 14.53
C ARG A 344 9.18 6.17 15.88
N GLY A 345 8.93 5.43 16.95
CA GLY A 345 9.12 5.93 18.31
C GLY A 345 8.20 7.12 18.61
N ASP A 346 8.80 8.26 18.98
CA ASP A 346 8.10 9.53 19.21
C ASP A 346 7.88 10.35 17.92
N ARG A 347 8.24 9.81 16.75
CA ARG A 347 8.09 10.45 15.44
C ARG A 347 6.98 9.81 14.61
N SER A 348 6.31 10.62 13.80
CA SER A 348 5.51 10.16 12.66
C SER A 348 6.12 10.68 11.37
N ILE A 349 5.92 9.93 10.29
CA ILE A 349 6.25 10.33 8.93
C ILE A 349 4.94 10.27 8.16
N ASP A 350 4.38 11.43 7.88
CA ASP A 350 3.11 11.59 7.17
C ASP A 350 3.42 11.86 5.70
N ALA A 351 2.92 11.02 4.80
CA ALA A 351 3.19 11.10 3.38
C ALA A 351 1.89 11.20 2.58
N ARG A 352 1.93 12.01 1.51
CA ARG A 352 0.80 12.31 0.64
C ARG A 352 1.28 12.32 -0.80
N PHE A 353 0.67 11.48 -1.63
CA PHE A 353 0.85 11.47 -3.07
C PHE A 353 -0.44 11.96 -3.73
N ARG A 354 -0.33 12.81 -4.76
CA ARG A 354 -1.46 13.32 -5.53
C ARG A 354 -1.17 13.32 -7.02
N ILE A 355 -2.20 12.99 -7.79
CA ILE A 355 -2.29 13.19 -9.23
C ILE A 355 -3.25 14.37 -9.45
N HIS A 356 -2.79 15.44 -10.07
CA HIS A 356 -3.56 16.67 -10.24
C HIS A 356 -4.38 16.58 -11.54
N ILE A 357 -5.67 16.27 -11.40
CA ILE A 357 -6.61 16.12 -12.52
C ILE A 357 -7.58 17.29 -12.49
N GLU A 358 -7.35 18.28 -13.34
CA GLU A 358 -8.19 19.48 -13.38
C GLU A 358 -9.33 19.40 -14.43
N ARG A 359 -9.19 18.56 -15.46
CA ARG A 359 -10.15 18.19 -16.53
C ARG A 359 -9.65 16.93 -17.24
N ALA A 360 -10.46 16.34 -18.14
CA ALA A 360 -9.99 15.21 -18.98
C ALA A 360 -8.65 15.58 -19.64
N THR A 361 -7.60 14.81 -19.38
CA THR A 361 -6.26 15.00 -19.94
C THR A 361 -6.11 14.03 -21.13
N PRO A 362 -6.55 14.40 -22.35
CA PRO A 362 -6.50 13.49 -23.51
C PRO A 362 -5.08 13.05 -23.84
N GLU A 363 -4.10 13.91 -23.55
CA GLU A 363 -2.67 13.61 -23.70
C GLU A 363 -2.12 12.69 -22.61
N ARG A 364 -2.89 12.44 -21.54
CA ARG A 364 -2.53 11.63 -20.36
C ARG A 364 -1.23 12.06 -19.67
N VAL A 365 -0.86 13.32 -19.86
CA VAL A 365 0.23 14.00 -19.15
C VAL A 365 -0.39 14.80 -18.00
N VAL A 366 0.05 14.53 -16.77
CA VAL A 366 -0.53 15.10 -15.55
C VAL A 366 0.54 15.57 -14.58
N PRO A 367 0.35 16.70 -13.88
CA PRO A 367 1.18 17.03 -12.74
C PRO A 367 0.93 16.05 -11.59
N VAL A 368 1.97 15.74 -10.83
CA VAL A 368 1.90 14.95 -9.60
C VAL A 368 2.68 15.64 -8.49
N SER A 369 2.30 15.39 -7.24
CA SER A 369 3.05 15.86 -6.08
C SER A 369 3.22 14.76 -5.04
N LEU A 370 4.42 14.65 -4.48
CA LEU A 370 4.72 13.87 -3.29
C LEU A 370 5.15 14.81 -2.17
N GLU A 371 4.45 14.76 -1.05
CA GLU A 371 4.81 15.44 0.19
C GLU A 371 5.10 14.39 1.26
N VAL A 372 6.23 14.50 1.95
CA VAL A 372 6.57 13.64 3.08
C VAL A 372 7.01 14.55 4.22
N VAL A 373 6.38 14.45 5.38
CA VAL A 373 6.68 15.31 6.54
C VAL A 373 6.99 14.43 7.75
N CYS A 374 8.18 14.60 8.31
CA CYS A 374 8.53 14.00 9.59
C CYS A 374 8.15 14.94 10.73
N VAL A 375 7.40 14.44 11.69
CA VAL A 375 6.89 15.21 12.83
C VAL A 375 7.29 14.53 14.14
N ALA A 376 7.91 15.28 15.05
CA ALA A 376 8.13 14.85 16.42
C ALA A 376 6.89 15.10 17.28
N ARG A 377 6.53 14.12 18.11
CA ARG A 377 5.44 14.18 19.09
C ARG A 377 5.97 13.74 20.46
N ARG A 378 6.47 14.69 21.25
CA ARG A 378 6.90 14.46 22.64
C ARG A 378 5.81 14.92 23.61
N GLY A 379 5.44 14.02 24.53
CA GLY A 379 4.66 14.26 25.76
C GLY A 379 3.77 15.51 25.80
N GLY A 380 2.60 15.46 25.16
CA GLY A 380 1.58 16.52 25.24
C GLY A 380 1.92 17.85 24.53
N ALA A 381 3.14 18.02 23.99
CA ALA A 381 3.52 19.19 23.23
C ALA A 381 2.92 19.19 21.81
N ALA A 382 2.79 20.37 21.23
CA ALA A 382 2.35 20.53 19.85
C ALA A 382 3.30 19.76 18.90
N PRO A 383 2.78 19.08 17.86
CA PRO A 383 3.62 18.38 16.90
C PRO A 383 4.58 19.37 16.22
N ARG A 384 5.88 19.01 16.17
CA ARG A 384 6.92 19.84 15.54
C ARG A 384 7.46 19.15 14.30
N GLU A 385 7.39 19.81 13.14
CA GLU A 385 8.04 19.35 11.92
C GLU A 385 9.56 19.30 12.12
N LEU A 386 10.17 18.18 11.76
CA LEU A 386 11.61 17.95 11.84
C LEU A 386 12.28 18.09 10.47
N SER A 387 11.65 17.54 9.45
CA SER A 387 12.10 17.60 8.05
C SER A 387 10.94 17.28 7.12
N SER A 388 11.04 17.73 5.88
CA SER A 388 10.06 17.45 4.84
C SER A 388 10.70 17.26 3.48
N ILE A 389 9.98 16.54 2.62
CA ILE A 389 10.25 16.37 1.19
C ILE A 389 9.03 16.91 0.48
N ARG A 390 9.25 17.77 -0.52
CA ARG A 390 8.21 18.16 -1.47
C ARG A 390 8.77 17.98 -2.87
N GLN A 391 8.16 17.08 -3.62
CA GLN A 391 8.51 16.81 -5.00
C GLN A 391 7.29 17.10 -5.87
N GLU A 392 7.51 17.86 -6.93
CA GLU A 392 6.54 18.12 -7.99
C GLU A 392 7.14 17.61 -9.29
N ALA A 393 6.34 16.89 -10.05
CA ALA A 393 6.77 16.29 -11.31
C ALA A 393 5.61 16.25 -12.30
N THR A 394 5.95 15.97 -13.55
CA THR A 394 4.98 15.70 -14.61
C THR A 394 5.09 14.24 -14.99
N TRP A 395 3.96 13.54 -15.02
CA TRP A 395 3.86 12.14 -15.37
C TRP A 395 3.11 11.94 -16.68
N TYR A 396 3.61 11.08 -17.55
CA TYR A 396 2.84 10.53 -18.67
C TYR A 396 2.33 9.14 -18.29
N ILE A 397 1.00 8.96 -18.24
CA ILE A 397 0.35 7.71 -17.79
C ILE A 397 -0.48 7.12 -18.94
N PRO A 398 0.13 6.30 -19.82
CA PRO A 398 -0.59 5.70 -20.94
C PRO A 398 -1.72 4.79 -20.47
N ASP A 399 -2.79 4.68 -21.27
CA ASP A 399 -3.68 3.51 -21.17
C ASP A 399 -3.00 2.25 -21.72
N LEU A 400 -3.68 1.11 -21.57
CA LEU A 400 -3.14 -0.17 -22.02
C LEU A 400 -2.87 -0.20 -23.54
N ALA A 401 -3.68 0.49 -24.35
CA ALA A 401 -3.44 0.62 -25.78
C ALA A 401 -2.19 1.47 -26.07
N GLY A 402 -1.97 2.55 -25.32
CA GLY A 402 -0.76 3.36 -25.35
C GLY A 402 0.49 2.55 -25.00
N TRP A 403 0.44 1.75 -23.94
CA TRP A 403 1.53 0.83 -23.58
C TRP A 403 1.83 -0.17 -24.69
N ARG A 404 0.80 -0.81 -25.27
CA ARG A 404 0.96 -1.75 -26.40
C ARG A 404 1.66 -1.09 -27.58
N ARG A 405 1.24 0.11 -27.99
CA ARG A 405 1.89 0.87 -29.08
C ARG A 405 3.36 1.18 -28.82
N VAL A 406 3.74 1.45 -27.57
CA VAL A 406 5.15 1.69 -27.21
C VAL A 406 5.95 0.38 -27.30
N VAL A 407 5.41 -0.73 -26.80
CA VAL A 407 6.08 -2.04 -26.84
C VAL A 407 6.25 -2.54 -28.29
N GLU A 408 5.25 -2.35 -29.15
CA GLU A 408 5.30 -2.71 -30.59
C GLU A 408 6.47 -2.06 -31.35
N ARG A 409 7.00 -0.93 -30.85
CA ARG A 409 8.15 -0.22 -31.44
C ARG A 409 9.51 -0.78 -31.00
N VAL A 410 9.51 -1.80 -30.14
CA VAL A 410 10.70 -2.47 -29.59
C VAL A 410 10.56 -3.99 -29.84
N PRO A 411 10.86 -4.48 -31.07
CA PRO A 411 10.60 -5.85 -31.49
C PRO A 411 11.37 -6.92 -30.67
N GLU A 412 12.40 -6.52 -29.94
CA GLU A 412 13.15 -7.39 -29.05
C GLU A 412 12.37 -7.78 -27.78
N LEU A 413 11.30 -7.07 -27.45
CA LEU A 413 10.44 -7.32 -26.31
C LEU A 413 9.04 -7.74 -26.76
N THR A 414 8.44 -8.67 -26.04
CA THR A 414 7.03 -9.03 -26.19
C THR A 414 6.30 -8.74 -24.88
N LEU A 415 5.14 -8.09 -24.94
CA LEU A 415 4.25 -7.96 -23.78
C LEU A 415 3.67 -9.34 -23.43
N ALA A 416 4.22 -9.98 -22.41
CA ALA A 416 3.88 -11.34 -22.00
C ALA A 416 2.67 -11.37 -21.06
N ALA A 417 2.50 -10.35 -20.22
CA ALA A 417 1.35 -10.23 -19.32
C ALA A 417 1.08 -8.79 -18.88
N THR A 418 -0.17 -8.56 -18.48
CA THR A 418 -0.66 -7.34 -17.80
C THR A 418 -1.39 -7.77 -16.53
N LEU A 419 -0.86 -7.39 -15.37
CA LEU A 419 -1.40 -7.78 -14.05
C LEU A 419 -1.92 -6.55 -13.31
N GLY A 420 -2.85 -6.77 -12.39
CA GLY A 420 -3.51 -5.73 -11.59
C GLY A 420 -2.83 -5.39 -10.26
N ASP A 421 -1.85 -6.19 -9.85
CA ASP A 421 -1.05 -6.00 -8.63
C ASP A 421 0.22 -6.87 -8.67
N PHE A 422 1.05 -6.83 -7.62
CA PHE A 422 2.10 -7.82 -7.34
C PHE A 422 1.51 -9.18 -6.95
N ASN A 423 0.68 -9.73 -7.82
CA ASN A 423 0.15 -11.08 -7.77
C ASN A 423 -0.06 -11.58 -9.20
N VAL A 424 0.65 -12.64 -9.59
CA VAL A 424 0.59 -13.22 -10.93
C VAL A 424 -0.77 -13.82 -11.30
N GLU A 425 -1.65 -14.03 -10.33
CA GLU A 425 -3.01 -14.52 -10.54
C GLU A 425 -4.05 -13.41 -10.66
N VAL A 426 -3.67 -12.14 -10.45
CA VAL A 426 -4.58 -10.99 -10.57
C VAL A 426 -4.38 -10.34 -11.94
N PRO A 427 -5.21 -10.65 -12.95
CA PRO A 427 -5.11 -9.98 -14.25
C PRO A 427 -5.46 -8.50 -14.14
N PHE A 428 -5.02 -7.72 -15.11
CA PHE A 428 -5.29 -6.27 -15.18
C PHE A 428 -6.79 -5.93 -15.14
N GLU A 429 -7.64 -6.76 -15.75
CA GLU A 429 -9.09 -6.55 -15.82
C GLU A 429 -9.81 -6.91 -14.51
N HIS A 430 -9.11 -7.48 -13.54
CA HIS A 430 -9.72 -7.90 -12.28
C HIS A 430 -10.27 -6.69 -11.51
N ALA A 431 -11.43 -6.84 -10.86
CA ALA A 431 -12.06 -5.76 -10.09
C ALA A 431 -11.23 -5.24 -8.89
N ALA A 432 -10.18 -5.98 -8.54
CA ALA A 432 -9.21 -5.63 -7.51
C ALA A 432 -7.87 -5.13 -8.05
N ALA A 433 -7.72 -5.01 -9.37
CA ALA A 433 -6.57 -4.36 -9.97
C ALA A 433 -6.51 -2.91 -9.48
N TRP A 434 -5.40 -2.53 -8.86
CA TRP A 434 -5.21 -1.20 -8.30
C TRP A 434 -3.95 -0.52 -8.84
N ARG A 435 -3.06 -1.29 -9.45
CA ARG A 435 -1.92 -0.80 -10.23
C ARG A 435 -1.83 -1.57 -11.54
N LEU A 436 -0.97 -1.12 -12.44
CA LEU A 436 -0.65 -1.84 -13.67
C LEU A 436 0.75 -2.44 -13.53
N ILE A 437 0.86 -3.76 -13.67
CA ILE A 437 2.15 -4.44 -13.82
C ILE A 437 2.27 -4.94 -15.24
N LEU A 438 3.27 -4.45 -15.97
CA LEU A 438 3.60 -4.94 -17.31
C LEU A 438 4.74 -5.92 -17.20
N VAL A 439 4.59 -7.11 -17.78
CA VAL A 439 5.66 -8.10 -17.89
C VAL A 439 6.07 -8.22 -19.34
N LEU A 440 7.28 -7.77 -19.66
CA LEU A 440 7.87 -7.82 -21.00
C LEU A 440 8.92 -8.92 -21.05
N ARG A 441 8.87 -9.82 -22.03
CA ARG A 441 9.87 -10.88 -22.22
C ARG A 441 10.82 -10.52 -23.35
N ARG A 442 12.13 -10.67 -23.13
CA ARG A 442 13.16 -10.60 -24.18
C ARG A 442 13.07 -11.82 -25.11
N ALA A 443 13.05 -11.60 -26.42
CA ALA A 443 13.10 -12.67 -27.41
C ALA A 443 14.31 -13.61 -27.21
N VAL A 444 14.13 -14.90 -27.52
CA VAL A 444 15.15 -15.95 -27.30
C VAL A 444 16.13 -16.09 -28.47
N SER A 445 15.93 -15.30 -29.54
CA SER A 445 16.65 -15.37 -30.83
C SER A 445 18.17 -15.45 -30.70
#